data_AF-A0A453E6D4-F1
#
_entry.id   AF-A0A453E6D4-F1
#
_cell.length_a   1.000
_cell.length_b   1.000
_cell.length_c   1.000
_cell.angle_alpha   90.00
_cell.angle_beta   90.00
_cell.angle_gamma   90.00
#
_symmetry.space_group_name_H-M   'P 1'
#
loop_
_entity.id
_entity.type
_entity.pdbx_description
1 polymer ?
#
loop_
_entity_poly.entity_id
_entity_poly.type
_entity_poly.pdbx_seq_one_letter_code
_entity_poly.pdbx_strand_id
1 'polypeptide(L)'
;MAPVAGSSFFQEARLPEQRAVEGVAFPAVLVPAGGSLDEFLATVRSERASRVEPLLREAGAVLLRGFPARTAADFDAAVEAFGYEELPYVGGAAPRTNVVGRVFTANESPPDQKIPFHHEMAQVSRPPAFAQRHSRLKISKP
;
A
#
# COMPACT_ATOMS: atom_id res chain seq x y z
N MET A 1 -23.83 21.59 -15.70
CA MET A 1 -22.52 21.34 -16.31
C MET A 1 -21.99 20.06 -15.68
N ALA A 2 -21.99 18.93 -16.41
CA ALA A 2 -21.45 17.68 -15.89
C ALA A 2 -19.93 17.83 -15.76
N PRO A 3 -19.30 17.31 -14.69
CA PRO A 3 -17.85 17.37 -14.57
C PRO A 3 -17.23 16.60 -15.74
N VAL A 4 -16.38 17.27 -16.50
CA VAL A 4 -15.54 16.63 -17.52
C VAL A 4 -14.61 15.71 -16.74
N ALA A 5 -14.71 14.39 -16.97
CA ALA A 5 -13.83 13.42 -16.34
C ALA A 5 -12.40 13.71 -16.82
N GLY A 6 -11.64 14.45 -16.02
CA GLY A 6 -10.19 14.55 -16.20
C GLY A 6 -9.60 13.15 -16.16
N SER A 7 -8.60 12.88 -16.98
CA SER A 7 -7.88 11.60 -16.94
C SER A 7 -7.38 11.36 -15.51
N SER A 8 -7.81 10.25 -14.89
CA SER A 8 -7.40 9.88 -13.53
C SER A 8 -5.88 9.77 -13.44
N PHE A 9 -5.33 10.23 -12.33
CA PHE A 9 -3.91 10.08 -12.02
C PHE A 9 -3.56 8.60 -11.72
N PHE A 10 -4.54 7.80 -11.28
CA PHE A 10 -4.42 6.35 -11.06
C PHE A 10 -4.77 5.58 -12.33
N GLN A 11 -3.75 5.16 -13.07
CA GLN A 11 -3.90 4.32 -14.26
C GLN A 11 -3.72 2.85 -13.92
N GLU A 12 -4.63 1.99 -14.39
CA GLU A 12 -4.44 0.54 -14.24
C GLU A 12 -3.32 0.04 -15.14
N ALA A 13 -2.52 -0.88 -14.62
CA ALA A 13 -1.44 -1.52 -15.36
C ALA A 13 -1.49 -3.05 -15.22
N ARG A 14 -0.68 -3.72 -16.05
CA ARG A 14 -0.42 -5.15 -15.94
C ARG A 14 1.06 -5.42 -15.71
N LEU A 15 1.34 -6.43 -14.91
CA LEU A 15 2.69 -6.91 -14.62
C LEU A 15 2.79 -8.39 -14.96
N PRO A 16 3.96 -8.88 -15.43
CA PRO A 16 4.16 -10.29 -15.72
C PRO A 16 3.90 -11.22 -14.53
N GLU A 17 4.11 -10.73 -13.30
CA GLU A 17 3.98 -11.52 -12.07
C GLU A 17 2.55 -11.58 -11.52
N GLN A 18 1.61 -10.79 -12.05
CA GLN A 18 0.21 -10.85 -11.64
C GLN A 18 -0.40 -12.21 -12.01
N ARG A 19 -1.31 -12.69 -11.15
CA ARG A 19 -2.11 -13.88 -11.42
C ARG A 19 -3.56 -13.49 -11.63
N ALA A 20 -4.31 -14.29 -12.39
CA ALA A 20 -5.76 -14.20 -12.41
C ALA A 20 -6.34 -15.23 -11.42
N VAL A 21 -7.15 -14.77 -10.48
CA VAL A 21 -7.91 -15.62 -9.55
C VAL A 21 -9.38 -15.37 -9.86
N GLU A 22 -10.10 -16.39 -10.33
CA GLU A 22 -11.50 -16.27 -10.74
C GLU A 22 -11.77 -15.15 -11.77
N GLY A 23 -10.78 -14.88 -12.63
CA GLY A 23 -10.85 -13.82 -13.64
C GLY A 23 -10.42 -12.43 -13.16
N VAL A 24 -10.17 -12.24 -11.86
CA VAL A 24 -9.69 -10.98 -11.27
C VAL A 24 -8.17 -10.98 -11.18
N ALA A 25 -7.52 -9.89 -11.60
CA ALA A 25 -6.07 -9.74 -11.52
C ALA A 25 -5.62 -9.48 -10.06
N PHE A 26 -4.69 -10.31 -9.57
CA PHE A 26 -4.14 -10.25 -8.23
C PHE A 26 -2.62 -10.02 -8.21
N PRO A 27 -2.13 -8.98 -7.50
CA PRO A 27 -2.91 -7.83 -6.98
C PRO A 27 -3.38 -6.94 -8.14
N ALA A 28 -4.37 -6.07 -7.93
CA ALA A 28 -4.61 -4.97 -8.87
C ALA A 28 -3.38 -4.04 -8.88
N VAL A 29 -3.05 -3.41 -10.02
CA VAL A 29 -1.86 -2.55 -10.13
C VAL A 29 -2.28 -1.19 -10.65
N LEU A 30 -1.91 -0.15 -9.93
CA LEU A 30 -2.04 1.24 -10.35
C LEU A 30 -0.65 1.86 -10.56
N VAL A 31 -0.53 2.70 -11.58
CA VAL A 31 0.65 3.52 -11.90
C VAL A 31 0.24 4.98 -12.02
N PRO A 32 1.13 5.95 -11.74
CA PRO A 32 0.79 7.36 -11.89
C PRO A 32 0.74 7.75 -13.37
N ALA A 33 -0.18 8.65 -13.71
CA ALA A 33 -0.18 9.35 -15.00
C ALA A 33 1.00 10.34 -15.18
N GLY A 34 1.87 10.46 -14.17
CA GLY A 34 2.88 11.50 -14.00
C GLY A 34 2.65 12.26 -12.70
N GLY A 35 3.46 13.28 -12.40
CA GLY A 35 3.18 14.24 -11.32
C GLY A 35 4.03 14.13 -10.05
N SER A 36 3.79 15.08 -9.16
CA SER A 36 4.50 15.35 -7.90
C SER A 36 3.90 14.58 -6.72
N LEU A 37 4.60 14.62 -5.58
CA LEU A 37 4.09 14.07 -4.31
C LEU A 37 2.77 14.73 -3.93
N ASP A 38 2.67 16.06 -4.03
CA ASP A 38 1.45 16.79 -3.65
C ASP A 38 0.25 16.39 -4.51
N GLU A 39 0.46 16.22 -5.82
CA GLU A 39 -0.57 15.71 -6.73
C GLU A 39 -0.98 14.28 -6.36
N PHE A 40 -0.02 13.39 -6.09
CA PHE A 40 -0.32 12.04 -5.62
C PHE A 40 -1.16 12.04 -4.34
N LEU A 41 -0.77 12.82 -3.33
CA LEU A 41 -1.51 12.92 -2.05
C LEU A 41 -2.91 13.50 -2.26
N ALA A 42 -3.05 14.51 -3.12
CA ALA A 42 -4.35 15.08 -3.47
C ALA A 42 -5.25 14.06 -4.18
N THR A 43 -4.70 13.29 -5.13
CA THR A 43 -5.42 12.22 -5.82
C THR A 43 -5.82 11.11 -4.87
N VAL A 44 -4.96 10.68 -3.95
CA VAL A 44 -5.36 9.69 -2.92
C VAL A 44 -6.62 10.19 -2.20
N ARG A 45 -6.62 11.45 -1.74
CA ARG A 45 -7.78 12.02 -1.04
C ARG A 45 -9.05 12.09 -1.90
N SER A 46 -8.94 12.42 -3.19
CA SER A 46 -10.11 12.59 -4.06
C SER A 46 -10.60 11.29 -4.73
N GLU A 47 -9.71 10.33 -5.00
CA GLU A 47 -10.00 9.14 -5.79
C GLU A 47 -9.92 7.83 -4.99
N ARG A 48 -9.54 7.85 -3.70
CA ARG A 48 -9.52 6.63 -2.85
C ARG A 48 -10.83 5.86 -2.93
N ALA A 49 -11.95 6.54 -2.68
CA ALA A 49 -13.26 5.90 -2.58
C ALA A 49 -13.80 5.42 -3.95
N SER A 50 -13.54 6.17 -5.02
CA SER A 50 -14.07 5.89 -6.36
C SER A 50 -13.18 4.97 -7.19
N ARG A 51 -11.89 4.86 -6.86
CA ARG A 51 -10.90 4.13 -7.67
C ARG A 51 -10.17 3.05 -6.88
N VAL A 52 -9.57 3.40 -5.74
CA VAL A 52 -8.71 2.47 -4.99
C VAL A 52 -9.51 1.44 -4.20
N GLU A 53 -10.54 1.88 -3.47
CA GLU A 53 -11.35 0.99 -2.63
C GLU A 53 -12.11 -0.08 -3.41
N PRO A 54 -12.73 0.19 -4.58
CA PRO A 54 -13.36 -0.85 -5.38
C PRO A 54 -12.36 -1.92 -5.83
N LEU A 55 -11.19 -1.51 -6.33
CA LEU A 55 -10.11 -2.44 -6.71
C LEU A 55 -9.62 -3.25 -5.51
N LEU A 56 -9.50 -2.62 -4.34
CA LEU A 56 -9.10 -3.30 -3.12
C LEU A 56 -10.13 -4.33 -2.64
N ARG A 57 -11.43 -4.02 -2.76
CA ARG A 57 -12.51 -4.96 -2.41
C ARG A 57 -12.56 -6.15 -3.36
N GLU A 58 -12.35 -5.92 -4.66
CA GLU A 58 -12.43 -6.97 -5.69
C GLU A 58 -11.16 -7.83 -5.73
N ALA A 59 -9.99 -7.21 -5.79
CA ALA A 59 -8.72 -7.91 -5.90
C ALA A 59 -8.11 -8.30 -4.55
N GLY A 60 -8.59 -7.78 -3.42
CA GLY A 60 -8.01 -8.04 -2.09
C GLY A 60 -6.64 -7.39 -1.83
N ALA A 61 -5.95 -6.90 -2.86
CA ALA A 61 -4.74 -6.11 -2.75
C ALA A 61 -4.56 -5.18 -3.96
N VAL A 62 -4.03 -3.96 -3.71
CA VAL A 62 -3.67 -2.98 -4.74
C VAL A 62 -2.19 -2.62 -4.59
N LEU A 63 -1.44 -2.77 -5.67
CA LEU A 63 -0.05 -2.32 -5.78
C LEU A 63 -0.01 -0.94 -6.43
N LEU A 64 0.41 0.07 -5.67
CA LEU A 64 0.76 1.39 -6.20
C LEU A 64 2.23 1.40 -6.65
N ARG A 65 2.48 1.42 -7.96
CA ARG A 65 3.84 1.35 -8.53
C ARG A 65 4.21 2.62 -9.27
N GLY A 66 5.39 3.17 -8.97
CA GLY A 66 5.96 4.32 -9.68
C GLY A 66 5.57 5.69 -9.12
N PHE A 67 4.80 5.74 -8.03
CA PHE A 67 4.39 6.99 -7.37
C PHE A 67 5.56 7.72 -6.69
N PRO A 68 5.49 9.06 -6.59
CA PRO A 68 6.59 9.90 -6.08
C PRO A 68 6.74 9.92 -4.54
N ALA A 69 6.54 8.78 -3.86
CA ALA A 69 6.86 8.62 -2.43
C ALA A 69 8.21 7.92 -2.27
N ARG A 70 9.25 8.66 -1.86
CA ARG A 70 10.66 8.22 -1.87
C ARG A 70 11.28 8.12 -0.47
N THR A 71 10.65 8.75 0.51
CA THR A 71 11.08 8.75 1.92
C THR A 71 10.04 8.10 2.82
N ALA A 72 10.43 7.76 4.05
CA ALA A 72 9.49 7.30 5.06
C ALA A 72 8.44 8.37 5.40
N ALA A 73 8.82 9.65 5.38
CA ALA A 73 7.91 10.76 5.61
C ALA A 73 6.90 10.92 4.46
N ASP A 74 7.33 10.72 3.21
CA ASP A 74 6.42 10.72 2.05
C ASP A 74 5.40 9.57 2.16
N PHE A 75 5.85 8.41 2.65
CA PHE A 75 4.98 7.27 2.88
C PHE A 75 4.00 7.51 4.03
N ASP A 76 4.44 8.08 5.15
CA ASP A 76 3.55 8.48 6.25
C ASP A 76 2.48 9.47 5.76
N ALA A 77 2.87 10.47 4.96
CA ALA A 77 1.93 11.41 4.35
C ALA A 77 0.93 10.72 3.40
N ALA A 78 1.36 9.68 2.66
CA ALA A 78 0.47 8.88 1.83
C ALA A 78 -0.49 8.02 2.66
N VAL A 79 -0.01 7.37 3.72
CA VAL A 79 -0.85 6.62 4.68
C VAL A 79 -1.91 7.53 5.30
N GLU A 80 -1.52 8.75 5.67
CA GLU A 80 -2.44 9.76 6.19
C GLU A 80 -3.48 10.20 5.15
N ALA A 81 -3.05 10.45 3.91
CA ALA A 81 -3.95 10.80 2.81
C ALA A 81 -4.99 9.69 2.53
N PHE A 82 -4.61 8.43 2.74
CA PHE A 82 -5.53 7.30 2.67
C PHE A 82 -6.60 7.32 3.75
N GLY A 83 -6.43 8.04 4.86
CA GLY A 83 -7.48 8.29 5.85
C GLY A 83 -8.12 7.04 6.46
N TYR A 84 -7.39 5.94 6.54
CA TYR A 84 -7.83 4.76 7.28
C TYR A 84 -7.49 4.92 8.76
N GLU A 85 -8.28 4.28 9.62
CA GLU A 85 -8.01 4.27 11.06
C GLU A 85 -6.67 3.58 11.34
N GLU A 86 -5.81 4.26 12.10
CA GLU A 86 -4.56 3.69 12.56
C GLU A 86 -4.85 2.65 13.65
N LEU A 87 -4.25 1.47 13.55
CA LEU A 87 -4.21 0.50 14.65
C LEU A 87 -3.00 0.82 15.53
N PRO A 88 -3.19 1.33 16.77
CA PRO A 88 -2.07 1.70 17.62
C PRO A 88 -1.18 0.50 17.92
N TYR A 89 0.12 0.66 17.77
CA TYR A 89 1.06 -0.39 18.14
C TYR A 89 1.19 -0.46 19.67
N VAL A 90 0.60 -1.50 20.27
CA VAL A 90 0.62 -1.74 21.72
C VAL A 90 1.70 -2.76 22.15
N GLY A 91 2.62 -3.10 21.25
CA GLY A 91 3.58 -4.19 21.43
C GLY A 91 3.12 -5.51 20.79
N GLY A 92 4.07 -6.36 20.39
CA GLY A 92 3.84 -7.63 19.71
C GLY A 92 5.06 -8.55 19.79
N ALA A 93 4.95 -9.75 19.18
CA ALA A 93 5.98 -10.79 19.28
C ALA A 93 7.32 -10.45 18.59
N ALA A 94 7.30 -9.53 17.62
CA ALA A 94 8.50 -9.08 16.91
C ALA A 94 8.81 -7.63 17.28
N PRO A 95 10.08 -7.28 17.55
CA PRO A 95 10.47 -5.89 17.76
C PRO A 95 10.19 -5.08 16.48
N ARG A 96 9.68 -3.87 16.67
CA ARG A 96 9.46 -2.88 15.61
C ARG A 96 10.06 -1.56 16.02
N THR A 97 10.76 -0.93 15.10
CA THR A 97 11.32 0.41 15.30
C THR A 97 10.40 1.42 14.62
N ASN A 98 9.95 2.44 15.35
CA ASN A 98 9.25 3.57 14.74
C ASN A 98 10.24 4.37 13.89
N VAL A 99 9.91 4.60 12.63
CA VAL A 99 10.74 5.37 11.69
C VAL A 99 10.27 6.82 11.67
N VAL A 100 8.96 7.04 11.46
CA VAL A 100 8.29 8.34 11.47
C VAL A 100 6.79 8.14 11.54
N GLY A 101 6.08 8.90 12.38
CA GLY A 101 4.62 8.86 12.44
C GLY A 101 4.07 7.44 12.57
N ARG A 102 3.30 7.01 11.57
CA ARG A 102 2.60 5.71 11.49
C ARG A 102 3.45 4.62 10.82
N VAL A 103 4.70 4.92 10.49
CA VAL A 103 5.61 4.04 9.74
C VAL A 103 6.59 3.37 10.69
N PHE A 104 6.53 2.04 10.71
CA PHE A 104 7.40 1.18 11.51
C PHE A 104 8.15 0.18 10.62
N THR A 105 9.28 -0.35 11.10
CA THR A 105 9.91 -1.52 10.48
C THR A 105 9.00 -2.75 10.61
N ALA A 106 8.99 -3.61 9.58
CA ALA A 106 8.02 -4.72 9.50
C ALA A 106 8.46 -5.98 10.27
N ASN A 107 9.68 -6.46 10.00
CA ASN A 107 10.24 -7.65 10.64
C ASN A 107 11.77 -7.58 10.60
N GLU A 108 12.42 -7.98 11.69
CA GLU A 108 13.90 -7.97 11.85
C GLU A 108 14.50 -9.39 11.86
N SER A 109 13.76 -10.38 11.37
CA SER A 109 14.29 -11.74 11.19
C SER A 109 15.51 -11.76 10.24
N PRO A 110 16.46 -12.68 10.44
CA PRO A 110 17.60 -12.84 9.55
C PRO A 110 17.18 -13.03 8.08
N PRO A 111 17.92 -12.46 7.10
CA PRO A 111 17.53 -12.44 5.69
C PRO A 111 17.54 -13.82 5.02
N ASP A 112 18.22 -14.81 5.61
CA ASP A 112 18.27 -16.20 5.17
C ASP A 112 17.06 -17.03 5.65
N GLN A 113 16.25 -16.48 6.56
CA GLN A 113 15.07 -17.16 7.08
C GLN A 113 13.81 -16.85 6.27
N LYS A 114 13.06 -17.90 5.95
CA LYS A 114 11.75 -17.75 5.30
C LYS A 114 10.70 -17.37 6.33
N ILE A 115 9.97 -16.29 6.04
CA ILE A 115 8.77 -15.92 6.78
C ILE A 115 7.60 -16.76 6.23
N PRO A 116 6.91 -17.58 7.04
CA PRO A 116 5.75 -18.36 6.58
C PRO A 116 4.58 -17.44 6.24
N PHE A 117 3.66 -17.91 5.39
CA PHE A 117 2.41 -17.20 5.13
C PHE A 117 1.57 -17.10 6.41
N HIS A 118 1.01 -15.92 6.68
CA HIS A 118 0.17 -15.64 7.84
C HIS A 118 -0.70 -14.42 7.58
N HIS A 119 -1.77 -14.28 8.38
CA HIS A 119 -2.47 -13.01 8.52
C HIS A 119 -1.82 -12.17 9.62
N GLU A 120 -1.73 -10.86 9.39
CA GLU A 120 -1.15 -9.92 10.34
C GLU A 120 -1.93 -9.97 11.68
N MET A 121 -1.22 -10.21 12.78
CA MET A 121 -1.81 -10.29 14.13
C MET A 121 -2.99 -11.27 14.27
N ALA A 122 -2.98 -12.40 13.54
CA ALA A 122 -4.09 -13.38 13.52
C ALA A 122 -4.54 -13.92 14.90
N GLN A 123 -3.71 -13.76 15.93
CA GLN A 123 -3.94 -14.28 17.29
C GLN A 123 -4.47 -13.23 18.27
N VAL A 124 -4.70 -11.97 17.84
CA VAL A 124 -5.23 -10.91 18.70
C VAL A 124 -6.74 -10.72 18.50
N SER A 125 -7.42 -10.16 19.50
CA SER A 125 -8.88 -9.98 19.47
C SER A 125 -9.39 -8.98 18.43
N ARG A 126 -8.54 -8.02 18.03
CA ARG A 126 -8.84 -7.01 17.01
C ARG A 126 -7.69 -6.93 16.00
N PRO A 127 -7.64 -7.83 15.01
CA PRO A 127 -6.63 -7.77 13.95
C PRO A 127 -6.89 -6.59 13.01
N PRO A 128 -5.86 -6.10 12.28
CA PRO A 128 -6.02 -5.00 11.34
C PRO A 128 -6.92 -5.39 10.16
N ALA A 129 -7.81 -4.47 9.77
CA ALA A 129 -8.65 -4.64 8.58
C ALA A 129 -7.84 -4.50 7.27
N PHE A 130 -6.78 -3.68 7.28
CA PHE A 130 -5.90 -3.45 6.15
C PHE A 130 -4.45 -3.29 6.63
N ALA A 131 -3.49 -3.65 5.78
CA ALA A 131 -2.08 -3.41 6.00
C ALA A 131 -1.47 -2.71 4.78
N GLN A 132 -0.76 -1.60 4.99
CA GLN A 132 0.00 -0.91 3.95
C GLN A 132 1.49 -1.20 4.13
N ARG A 133 2.17 -1.50 3.02
CA ARG A 133 3.61 -1.80 3.02
C ARG A 133 4.30 -0.95 1.95
N HIS A 134 5.45 -0.38 2.31
CA HIS A 134 6.29 0.40 1.41
C HIS A 134 7.67 -0.24 1.31
N SER A 135 8.22 -0.29 0.09
CA SER A 135 9.58 -0.77 -0.15
C SER A 135 10.46 0.37 -0.62
N ARG A 136 11.55 0.61 0.11
CA ARG A 136 12.60 1.59 -0.24
C ARG A 136 13.85 0.93 -0.82
N LEU A 137 14.02 -0.38 -0.60
CA LEU A 137 15.20 -1.12 -1.02
C LEU A 137 14.83 -2.04 -2.19
N LYS A 138 15.43 -1.81 -3.36
CA LYS A 138 15.50 -2.85 -4.38
C LYS A 138 16.61 -3.79 -3.96
N ILE A 139 16.24 -5.01 -3.53
CA ILE A 139 17.23 -6.08 -3.40
C ILE A 139 17.65 -6.41 -4.84
N SER A 140 18.82 -5.95 -5.26
CA SER A 140 19.46 -6.45 -6.46
C SER A 140 19.77 -7.93 -6.21
N LYS A 141 19.29 -8.82 -7.09
CA LYS A 141 19.84 -10.18 -7.12
C LYS A 141 21.37 -10.05 -7.34
N PRO A 142 22.19 -10.84 -6.63
CA PRO A 142 23.59 -10.99 -7.00
C PRO A 142 23.71 -11.56 -8.42
#